data_AF-A0A834JWM2-F1
#
_entry.id   AF-A0A834JWM2-F1
#
_cell.length_a   1.000
_cell.length_b   1.000
_cell.length_c   1.000
_cell.angle_alpha   90.00
_cell.angle_beta   90.00
_cell.angle_gamma   90.00
#
_symmetry.space_group_name_H-M   'P 1'
#
loop_
_entity.id
_entity.type
_entity.pdbx_description
1 polymer ?
#
loop_
_entity_poly.entity_id
_entity_poly.type
_entity_poly.pdbx_seq_one_letter_code
_entity_poly.pdbx_strand_id
1 'polypeptide(L)'
;MHVYAFCTNVNDRLFGSEQMHIHRCLKCGQEATKHSIMLLCNLVYPEIVNPSEEVPFTNILGRSLRPEKITPAWCDECQKFTPTLQSRQLTKLPQILALNCGLDTQQDKAFWQNQMDIVVRKVLSGKEASPSSSPVPITVKPCRYGSNCTRLGCRFRHIGRDSETSTVSPATPPTATTNSSISTPPSHLYYSHSWIPHNIEISINESGEMLVEKITSPKIDDTTASNLLENGQGDSNTQRTSNTIEIIQNKNENESADIENKGSGNVEEKVSSSTSKVQYSLSAVVCYVDDKNNEERRNLVALLRVGPSYHKRSTGSAVSQWYIFNDFCISPVTPQEAVWFNLDWKVPCVLHYTVIPAPEPSIFVSPLTYDVFGEDKCIARSGGTTGITFTPLSSDEMPKKGELVGIDAEFVTLNQEESELRSDGKMSTIKPSHMSVARITCIRGQGPLEGTPFIDDYISTQEQVVDYLTKFSGIQPGDLDANFSSKHLTTLKSTYQKLRFLVDNGIIFVGHGLKNDFRVINLVVPPEQIVDTVWLFHLPHHRMVSLRFLTWHFLGKTIQSETHDSTEDARAALELYRKYKELESSGKLAENLKELYTIGTQLQWKVPDS
;
A
#
# COMPACT_ATOMS: atom_id res chain seq x y z
N MET A 1 2.85 -2.67 -25.72
CA MET A 1 2.56 -4.12 -25.65
C MET A 1 3.48 -4.86 -24.69
N HIS A 2 4.78 -4.57 -24.62
CA HIS A 2 5.70 -5.28 -23.72
C HIS A 2 5.44 -5.10 -22.21
N VAL A 3 5.01 -3.92 -21.75
CA VAL A 3 4.71 -3.67 -20.32
C VAL A 3 3.49 -4.44 -19.83
N TYR A 4 2.45 -4.58 -20.66
CA TYR A 4 1.25 -5.37 -20.32
C TYR A 4 1.60 -6.86 -20.21
N ALA A 5 2.41 -7.39 -21.12
CA ALA A 5 2.86 -8.79 -21.07
C ALA A 5 3.79 -9.08 -19.87
N PHE A 6 4.57 -8.09 -19.41
CA PHE A 6 5.45 -8.23 -18.26
C PHE A 6 4.68 -8.22 -16.94
N CYS A 7 3.71 -7.31 -16.77
CA CYS A 7 2.86 -7.26 -15.57
C CYS A 7 1.94 -8.48 -15.44
N THR A 8 1.40 -9.02 -16.54
CA THR A 8 0.61 -10.25 -16.50
C THR A 8 1.45 -11.43 -15.99
N ASN A 9 2.72 -11.53 -16.44
CA ASN A 9 3.60 -12.63 -16.03
C ASN A 9 4.01 -12.55 -14.54
N VAL A 10 4.23 -11.34 -14.00
CA VAL A 10 4.58 -11.18 -12.57
C VAL A 10 3.37 -11.48 -11.67
N ASN A 11 2.17 -10.99 -12.03
CA ASN A 11 0.96 -11.26 -11.26
C ASN A 11 0.63 -12.75 -11.26
N ASP A 12 0.71 -13.41 -12.41
CA ASP A 12 0.52 -14.86 -12.52
C ASP A 12 1.59 -15.63 -11.73
N ARG A 13 2.84 -15.15 -11.71
CA ARG A 13 3.92 -15.80 -10.94
C ARG A 13 3.77 -15.66 -9.43
N LEU A 14 3.29 -14.52 -8.94
CA LEU A 14 3.17 -14.22 -7.51
C LEU A 14 1.86 -14.73 -6.92
N PHE A 15 0.74 -14.43 -7.57
CA PHE A 15 -0.62 -14.72 -7.08
C PHE A 15 -1.27 -15.93 -7.78
N GLY A 16 -0.73 -16.36 -8.92
CA GLY A 16 -1.32 -17.43 -9.71
C GLY A 16 -1.15 -18.80 -9.09
N SER A 17 -2.29 -19.39 -8.73
CA SER A 17 -2.40 -20.81 -8.43
C SER A 17 -2.71 -21.55 -9.72
N GLU A 18 -1.87 -22.47 -10.16
CA GLU A 18 -2.13 -23.27 -11.36
C GLU A 18 -3.14 -24.38 -11.00
N GLN A 19 -4.14 -24.57 -11.84
CA GLN A 19 -5.22 -25.53 -11.62
C GLN A 19 -5.67 -26.19 -12.92
N MET A 20 -6.21 -27.39 -12.76
CA MET A 20 -6.91 -28.15 -13.79
C MET A 20 -8.42 -28.08 -13.54
N HIS A 21 -9.18 -27.66 -14.55
CA HIS A 21 -10.63 -27.77 -14.56
C HIS A 21 -10.98 -29.12 -15.18
N ILE A 22 -11.59 -29.99 -14.40
CA ILE A 22 -11.92 -31.36 -14.79
C ILE A 22 -13.44 -31.45 -14.94
N HIS A 23 -13.88 -31.81 -16.13
CA HIS A 23 -15.29 -31.94 -16.49
C HIS A 23 -15.57 -33.41 -16.76
N ARG A 24 -16.19 -34.11 -15.81
CA ARG A 24 -16.52 -35.53 -15.92
C ARG A 24 -18.00 -35.71 -16.19
N CYS A 25 -18.35 -36.29 -17.34
CA CYS A 25 -19.72 -36.68 -17.62
C CYS A 25 -20.13 -37.81 -16.65
N LEU A 26 -21.18 -37.60 -15.86
CA LEU A 26 -21.65 -38.60 -14.89
C LEU A 26 -22.37 -39.79 -15.53
N LYS A 27 -22.69 -39.70 -16.84
CA LYS A 27 -23.38 -40.76 -17.58
C LYS A 27 -22.44 -41.73 -18.26
N CYS A 28 -21.47 -41.25 -19.05
CA CYS A 28 -20.52 -42.11 -19.78
C CYS A 28 -19.12 -42.16 -19.14
N GLY A 29 -18.83 -41.30 -18.16
CA GLY A 29 -17.53 -41.25 -17.50
C GLY A 29 -16.44 -40.52 -18.28
N GLN A 30 -16.72 -39.99 -19.48
CA GLN A 30 -15.75 -39.20 -20.25
C GLN A 30 -15.32 -37.96 -19.47
N GLU A 31 -14.02 -37.69 -19.47
CA GLU A 31 -13.41 -36.54 -18.80
C GLU A 31 -12.77 -35.61 -19.84
N ALA A 32 -13.04 -34.32 -19.70
CA ALA A 32 -12.34 -33.26 -20.41
C ALA A 32 -11.61 -32.38 -19.39
N THR A 33 -10.36 -32.02 -19.67
CA THR A 33 -9.55 -31.20 -18.76
C THR A 33 -9.05 -29.92 -19.43
N LYS A 34 -8.95 -28.83 -18.66
CA LYS A 34 -8.44 -27.54 -19.13
C LYS A 34 -7.55 -26.89 -18.07
N HIS A 35 -6.37 -26.43 -18.49
CA HIS A 35 -5.46 -25.66 -17.63
C HIS A 35 -5.98 -24.23 -17.42
N SER A 36 -5.83 -23.72 -16.20
CA SER A 36 -6.23 -22.37 -15.80
C SER A 36 -5.34 -21.86 -14.66
N ILE A 37 -5.24 -20.53 -14.52
CA ILE A 37 -4.58 -19.87 -13.38
C ILE A 37 -5.66 -19.15 -12.57
N MET A 38 -5.63 -19.33 -11.24
CA MET A 38 -6.49 -18.62 -10.29
C MET A 38 -5.67 -17.59 -9.53
N LEU A 39 -6.05 -16.31 -9.64
CA LEU A 39 -5.38 -15.20 -8.94
C LEU A 39 -6.02 -14.85 -7.58
N LEU A 40 -7.29 -15.22 -7.39
CA LEU A 40 -8.09 -14.93 -6.21
C LEU A 40 -9.00 -16.13 -5.91
N CYS A 41 -8.91 -16.68 -4.71
CA CYS A 41 -9.83 -17.71 -4.24
C CYS A 41 -11.00 -17.05 -3.50
N ASN A 42 -12.23 -17.29 -3.95
CA ASN A 42 -13.42 -16.86 -3.20
C ASN A 42 -13.76 -17.94 -2.17
N LEU A 43 -13.85 -17.56 -0.89
CA LEU A 43 -14.31 -18.47 0.15
C LEU A 43 -15.77 -18.82 -0.07
N VAL A 44 -16.08 -20.11 0.03
CA VAL A 44 -17.43 -20.66 -0.13
C VAL A 44 -17.85 -21.30 1.19
N TYR A 45 -18.96 -20.81 1.74
CA TYR A 45 -19.48 -21.27 3.02
C TYR A 45 -20.54 -22.38 2.83
N PRO A 46 -20.64 -23.34 3.76
CA PRO A 46 -21.71 -24.32 3.75
C PRO A 46 -23.07 -23.69 4.02
N GLU A 47 -24.12 -24.22 3.41
CA GLU A 47 -25.51 -23.81 3.67
C GLU A 47 -26.07 -24.29 5.03
N ILE A 48 -25.19 -24.67 5.97
CA ILE A 48 -25.58 -25.21 7.28
C ILE A 48 -26.11 -24.08 8.16
N VAL A 49 -27.42 -24.12 8.43
CA VAL A 49 -28.08 -23.20 9.36
C VAL A 49 -27.83 -23.70 10.79
N ASN A 50 -27.02 -22.95 11.56
CA ASN A 50 -26.64 -23.23 12.96
C ASN A 50 -25.81 -24.51 13.17
N PRO A 51 -24.53 -24.52 12.76
CA PRO A 51 -23.64 -25.64 13.01
C PRO A 51 -23.48 -25.89 14.52
N SER A 52 -23.66 -27.14 14.95
CA SER A 52 -23.45 -27.57 16.35
C SER A 52 -21.97 -27.78 16.69
N GLU A 53 -21.16 -28.04 15.67
CA GLU A 53 -19.72 -28.27 15.76
C GLU A 53 -18.94 -27.23 14.98
N GLU A 54 -17.68 -27.03 15.38
CA GLU A 54 -16.79 -26.13 14.67
C GLU A 54 -16.46 -26.73 13.29
N VAL A 55 -16.60 -25.91 12.26
CA VAL A 55 -16.00 -26.14 10.94
C VAL A 55 -14.74 -25.28 10.90
N PRO A 56 -13.52 -25.85 11.02
CA PRO A 56 -12.30 -25.08 11.01
C PRO A 56 -12.15 -24.25 9.74
N PHE A 57 -11.55 -23.07 9.83
CA PHE A 57 -11.28 -22.21 8.68
C PHE A 57 -10.50 -22.94 7.57
N THR A 58 -9.58 -23.82 7.95
CA THR A 58 -8.80 -24.64 7.02
C THR A 58 -9.67 -25.57 6.17
N ASN A 59 -10.78 -26.08 6.71
CA ASN A 59 -11.73 -26.89 5.94
C ASN A 59 -12.49 -26.04 4.91
N ILE A 60 -12.87 -24.80 5.28
CA ILE A 60 -13.51 -23.84 4.37
C ILE A 60 -12.56 -23.50 3.23
N LEU A 61 -11.31 -23.15 3.56
CA LEU A 61 -10.28 -22.85 2.57
C LEU A 61 -10.02 -24.06 1.65
N GLY A 62 -9.89 -25.26 2.23
CA GLY A 62 -9.68 -26.49 1.48
C GLY A 62 -10.75 -26.79 0.44
N ARG A 63 -12.03 -26.55 0.78
CA ARG A 63 -13.18 -26.69 -0.13
C ARG A 63 -13.24 -25.56 -1.16
N SER A 64 -12.92 -24.34 -0.75
CA SER A 64 -12.97 -23.15 -1.60
C SER A 64 -11.90 -23.17 -2.70
N LEU A 65 -10.75 -23.80 -2.42
CA LEU A 65 -9.66 -24.02 -3.38
C LEU A 65 -9.94 -25.16 -4.37
N ARG A 66 -10.85 -26.09 -4.02
CA ARG A 66 -11.25 -27.23 -4.86
C ARG A 66 -12.78 -27.31 -4.97
N PRO A 67 -13.44 -26.29 -5.55
CA PRO A 67 -14.88 -26.32 -5.69
C PRO A 67 -15.30 -27.46 -6.61
N GLU A 68 -16.34 -28.17 -6.19
CA GLU A 68 -16.99 -29.21 -6.98
C GLU A 68 -18.47 -28.85 -7.15
N LYS A 69 -18.97 -28.95 -8.38
CA LYS A 69 -20.38 -28.72 -8.68
C LYS A 69 -20.84 -29.61 -9.81
N ILE A 70 -22.12 -29.98 -9.78
CA ILE A 70 -22.76 -30.71 -10.88
C ILE A 70 -23.55 -29.71 -11.69
N THR A 71 -23.24 -29.59 -12.98
CA THR A 71 -23.96 -28.74 -13.92
C THR A 71 -24.27 -29.49 -15.20
N PRO A 72 -25.40 -29.20 -15.88
CA PRO A 72 -25.64 -29.75 -17.21
C PRO A 72 -24.60 -29.22 -18.21
N ALA A 73 -23.93 -30.12 -18.92
CA ALA A 73 -23.02 -29.77 -20.02
C ALA A 73 -23.22 -30.72 -21.20
N TRP A 74 -22.95 -30.22 -22.41
CA TRP A 74 -22.95 -31.05 -23.62
C TRP A 74 -21.82 -32.08 -23.53
N CYS A 75 -22.13 -33.35 -23.78
CA CYS A 75 -21.16 -34.43 -23.84
C CYS A 75 -21.14 -35.00 -25.26
N ASP A 76 -19.99 -34.96 -25.91
CA ASP A 76 -19.82 -35.43 -27.29
C ASP A 76 -20.01 -36.96 -27.42
N GLU A 77 -19.71 -37.72 -26.37
CA GLU A 77 -19.95 -39.17 -26.37
C GLU A 77 -21.45 -39.49 -26.22
N CYS A 78 -22.16 -38.71 -25.42
CA CYS A 78 -23.60 -38.91 -25.19
C CYS A 78 -24.49 -38.18 -26.21
N GLN A 79 -23.92 -37.28 -27.01
CA GLN A 79 -24.59 -36.39 -27.97
C GLN A 79 -25.80 -35.66 -27.37
N LYS A 80 -25.72 -35.28 -26.08
CA LYS A 80 -26.76 -34.53 -25.37
C LYS A 80 -26.22 -33.83 -24.13
N PHE A 81 -26.99 -32.88 -23.61
CA PHE A 81 -26.74 -32.29 -22.30
C PHE A 81 -26.94 -33.33 -21.20
N THR A 82 -25.90 -33.52 -20.37
CA THR A 82 -25.89 -34.49 -19.27
C THR A 82 -25.36 -33.84 -17.99
N PRO A 83 -25.78 -34.33 -16.81
CA PRO A 83 -25.15 -33.94 -15.55
C PRO A 83 -23.64 -34.22 -15.62
N THR A 84 -22.85 -33.16 -15.49
CA THR A 84 -21.40 -33.20 -15.59
C THR A 84 -20.83 -32.66 -14.29
N LEU A 85 -19.98 -33.45 -13.64
CA LEU A 85 -19.22 -33.02 -12.48
C LEU A 85 -18.10 -32.10 -12.96
N GLN A 86 -18.16 -30.84 -12.56
CA GLN A 86 -17.09 -29.86 -12.73
C GLN A 86 -16.34 -29.76 -11.42
N SER A 87 -15.07 -30.17 -11.42
CA SER A 87 -14.17 -30.04 -10.28
C SER A 87 -12.93 -29.24 -10.67
N ARG A 88 -12.27 -28.67 -9.65
CA ARG A 88 -10.98 -28.00 -9.81
C ARG A 88 -9.93 -28.70 -8.96
N GLN A 89 -8.79 -28.96 -9.58
CA GLN A 89 -7.64 -29.56 -8.92
C GLN A 89 -6.46 -28.60 -9.03
N LEU A 90 -5.95 -28.14 -7.88
CA LEU A 90 -4.73 -27.34 -7.84
C LEU A 90 -3.52 -28.21 -8.17
N THR A 91 -2.66 -27.72 -9.06
CA THR A 91 -1.40 -28.35 -9.43
C THR A 91 -0.20 -27.61 -8.87
N LYS A 92 -0.34 -26.31 -8.62
CA LYS A 92 0.72 -25.48 -8.05
C LYS A 92 0.14 -24.37 -7.19
N LEU A 93 0.78 -24.13 -6.05
CA LEU A 93 0.40 -23.09 -5.11
C LEU A 93 1.15 -21.77 -5.40
N PRO A 94 0.54 -20.60 -5.13
CA PRO A 94 1.12 -19.29 -5.43
C PRO A 94 2.13 -18.86 -4.34
N GLN A 95 2.97 -17.87 -4.61
CA GLN A 95 3.80 -17.26 -3.55
C GLN A 95 2.96 -16.43 -2.58
N ILE A 96 1.89 -15.81 -3.08
CA ILE A 96 0.91 -15.05 -2.31
C ILE A 96 -0.48 -15.60 -2.61
N LEU A 97 -1.09 -16.25 -1.63
CA LEU A 97 -2.46 -16.72 -1.70
C LEU A 97 -3.42 -15.60 -1.28
N ALA A 98 -4.16 -15.06 -2.26
CA ALA A 98 -5.20 -14.06 -2.02
C ALA A 98 -6.57 -14.73 -1.87
N LEU A 99 -7.26 -14.41 -0.78
CA LEU A 99 -8.57 -14.95 -0.43
C LEU A 99 -9.59 -13.82 -0.34
N ASN A 100 -10.64 -13.87 -1.15
CA ASN A 100 -11.82 -13.05 -0.96
C ASN A 100 -12.73 -13.73 0.06
N CYS A 101 -13.10 -12.99 1.11
CA CYS A 101 -13.92 -13.52 2.19
C CYS A 101 -15.38 -13.76 1.76
N GLY A 102 -15.87 -13.16 0.68
CA GLY A 102 -17.18 -13.52 0.10
C GLY A 102 -18.36 -13.44 1.08
N LEU A 103 -18.34 -12.49 2.03
CA LEU A 103 -19.39 -12.30 3.03
C LEU A 103 -20.53 -11.43 2.48
N ASP A 104 -21.03 -11.81 1.31
CA ASP A 104 -21.99 -11.03 0.53
C ASP A 104 -23.43 -11.21 1.05
N THR A 105 -23.73 -12.36 1.66
CA THR A 105 -25.07 -12.66 2.19
C THR A 105 -25.12 -12.61 3.72
N GLN A 106 -26.31 -12.34 4.27
CA GLN A 106 -26.53 -12.41 5.71
C GLN A 106 -26.30 -13.82 6.27
N GLN A 107 -26.50 -14.84 5.45
CA GLN A 107 -26.27 -16.24 5.81
C GLN A 107 -24.77 -16.50 6.03
N ASP A 108 -23.92 -16.02 5.14
CA ASP A 108 -22.46 -16.19 5.24
C ASP A 108 -21.90 -15.46 6.48
N LYS A 109 -22.38 -14.24 6.73
CA LYS A 109 -22.04 -13.48 7.95
C LYS A 109 -22.46 -14.22 9.22
N ALA A 110 -23.68 -14.76 9.23
CA ALA A 110 -24.18 -15.53 10.35
C ALA A 110 -23.39 -16.83 10.56
N PHE A 111 -23.03 -17.54 9.47
CA PHE A 111 -22.16 -18.72 9.55
C PHE A 111 -20.81 -18.37 10.17
N TRP A 112 -20.16 -17.31 9.69
CA TRP A 112 -18.88 -16.84 10.22
C TRP A 112 -18.97 -16.50 11.71
N GLN A 113 -19.97 -15.71 12.11
CA GLN A 113 -20.19 -15.36 13.52
C GLN A 113 -20.40 -16.61 14.39
N ASN A 114 -21.20 -17.56 13.91
CA ASN A 114 -21.44 -18.82 14.61
C ASN A 114 -20.15 -19.61 14.83
N GLN A 115 -19.24 -19.67 13.84
CA GLN A 115 -17.94 -20.33 14.01
C GLN A 115 -17.09 -19.64 15.08
N MET A 116 -17.05 -18.30 15.08
CA MET A 116 -16.34 -17.54 16.12
C MET A 116 -16.92 -17.81 17.51
N ASP A 117 -18.24 -17.83 17.66
CA ASP A 117 -18.89 -18.14 18.92
C ASP A 117 -18.59 -19.56 19.40
N ILE A 118 -18.52 -20.55 18.49
CA ILE A 118 -18.16 -21.94 18.83
C ILE A 118 -16.72 -22.00 19.35
N VAL A 119 -15.77 -21.34 18.68
CA VAL A 119 -14.37 -21.26 19.13
C VAL A 119 -14.29 -20.69 20.55
N VAL A 120 -14.94 -19.55 20.80
CA VAL A 120 -14.96 -18.94 22.14
C VAL A 120 -15.64 -19.83 23.18
N ARG A 121 -16.74 -20.51 22.83
CA ARG A 121 -17.42 -21.47 23.72
C ARG A 121 -16.56 -22.69 24.05
N LYS A 122 -15.74 -23.19 23.13
CA LYS A 122 -14.81 -24.30 23.38
C LYS A 122 -13.75 -23.92 24.42
N VAL A 123 -13.24 -22.69 24.35
CA VAL A 123 -12.31 -22.14 25.35
C VAL A 123 -12.97 -22.04 26.73
N LEU A 124 -14.21 -21.51 26.79
CA LEU A 124 -14.96 -21.39 28.05
C LEU A 124 -15.30 -22.75 28.70
N SER A 125 -15.53 -23.79 27.89
CA SER A 125 -15.86 -25.13 28.37
C SER A 125 -14.63 -25.99 28.70
N GLY A 126 -13.41 -25.45 28.59
CA GLY A 126 -12.17 -26.14 28.95
C GLY A 126 -11.81 -27.32 28.04
N LYS A 127 -12.39 -27.38 26.81
CA LYS A 127 -12.11 -28.43 25.83
C LYS A 127 -10.88 -28.16 24.94
N GLU A 128 -10.17 -27.05 25.19
CA GLU A 128 -8.80 -26.84 24.71
C GLU A 128 -7.84 -26.80 25.91
N ALA A 129 -6.80 -27.64 25.89
CA ALA A 129 -5.69 -27.54 26.83
C ALA A 129 -4.83 -26.32 26.44
N SER A 130 -4.82 -25.28 27.28
CA SER A 130 -3.89 -24.16 27.15
C SER A 130 -2.46 -24.60 27.44
N PRO A 131 -1.43 -24.14 26.68
CA PRO A 131 -0.13 -23.91 27.27
C PRO A 131 -0.11 -22.51 27.91
N SER A 132 0.17 -22.48 29.21
CA SER A 132 0.50 -21.32 30.04
C SER A 132 -0.53 -20.19 30.18
N SER A 133 -1.31 -20.25 31.26
CA SER A 133 -1.84 -19.06 31.92
C SER A 133 -0.70 -18.32 32.62
N SER A 134 -0.21 -17.23 32.01
CA SER A 134 0.38 -16.13 32.76
C SER A 134 -0.67 -15.03 32.92
N PRO A 135 -0.81 -14.38 34.08
CA PRO A 135 -1.79 -13.33 34.26
C PRO A 135 -1.35 -12.10 33.46
N VAL A 136 -2.07 -11.79 32.37
CA VAL A 136 -1.85 -10.55 31.61
C VAL A 136 -2.60 -9.40 32.31
N PRO A 137 -1.96 -8.23 32.51
CA PRO A 137 -2.51 -7.14 33.30
C PRO A 137 -3.69 -6.46 32.59
N ILE A 138 -4.67 -6.03 33.39
CA ILE A 138 -5.79 -5.20 32.95
C ILE A 138 -5.21 -3.91 32.33
N THR A 139 -5.25 -3.80 31.01
CA THR A 139 -4.79 -2.61 30.29
C THR A 139 -5.78 -1.47 30.49
N VAL A 140 -5.61 -0.73 31.57
CA VAL A 140 -6.32 0.53 31.79
C VAL A 140 -5.83 1.55 30.75
N LYS A 141 -6.73 1.99 29.86
CA LYS A 141 -6.43 2.97 28.81
C LYS A 141 -5.82 4.26 29.40
N PRO A 142 -4.81 4.88 28.74
CA PRO A 142 -4.21 6.12 29.22
C PRO A 142 -5.21 7.28 29.18
N CYS A 143 -5.20 8.11 30.22
CA CYS A 143 -6.08 9.27 30.30
C CYS A 143 -5.69 10.32 29.26
N ARG A 144 -6.68 10.80 28.49
CA ARG A 144 -6.53 11.85 27.47
C ARG A 144 -5.85 13.13 28.00
N TYR A 145 -6.01 13.43 29.28
CA TYR A 145 -5.49 14.64 29.92
C TYR A 145 -4.16 14.43 30.68
N GLY A 146 -3.60 13.20 30.65
CA GLY A 146 -2.32 12.89 31.27
C GLY A 146 -2.21 13.36 32.73
N SER A 147 -1.05 13.88 33.12
CA SER A 147 -0.79 14.41 34.47
C SER A 147 -1.65 15.61 34.87
N ASN A 148 -2.34 16.25 33.92
CA ASN A 148 -3.17 17.44 34.15
C ASN A 148 -4.64 17.09 34.47
N CYS A 149 -4.98 15.82 34.69
CA CYS A 149 -6.33 15.41 35.04
C CYS A 149 -6.69 15.78 36.49
N THR A 150 -7.66 16.70 36.66
CA THR A 150 -8.12 17.19 37.97
C THR A 150 -9.24 16.33 38.61
N ARG A 151 -9.70 15.28 37.92
CA ARG A 151 -10.83 14.45 38.38
C ARG A 151 -10.38 13.42 39.43
N LEU A 152 -10.78 13.62 40.68
CA LEU A 152 -10.58 12.65 41.76
C LEU A 152 -11.33 11.35 41.45
N GLY A 153 -10.61 10.21 41.35
CA GLY A 153 -11.19 8.88 41.05
C GLY A 153 -11.30 8.52 39.55
N CYS A 154 -10.50 9.13 38.67
CA CYS A 154 -10.52 8.84 37.23
C CYS A 154 -10.09 7.38 36.92
N ARG A 155 -10.89 6.66 36.11
CA ARG A 155 -10.71 5.22 35.75
C ARG A 155 -9.67 4.96 34.65
N PHE A 156 -8.90 5.97 34.24
CA PHE A 156 -7.90 5.88 33.17
C PHE A 156 -6.49 6.08 33.75
N ARG A 157 -5.46 5.50 33.12
CA ARG A 157 -4.08 5.48 33.65
C ARG A 157 -3.42 6.87 33.53
N HIS A 158 -2.76 7.33 34.60
CA HIS A 158 -1.96 8.57 34.63
C HIS A 158 -0.50 8.24 34.97
N ILE A 159 0.45 8.79 34.22
CA ILE A 159 1.88 8.58 34.49
C ILE A 159 2.27 9.41 35.72
N GLY A 160 2.74 8.75 36.79
CA GLY A 160 3.30 9.40 37.99
C GLY A 160 2.39 9.55 39.22
N ARG A 161 1.17 8.98 39.22
CA ARG A 161 0.22 9.08 40.36
C ARG A 161 0.01 7.79 41.16
N ASP A 162 0.58 6.67 40.71
CA ASP A 162 0.37 5.38 41.37
C ASP A 162 1.54 5.09 42.35
N SER A 163 1.30 5.30 43.64
CA SER A 163 2.12 4.75 44.72
C SER A 163 1.24 3.84 45.59
N GLU A 164 1.82 2.71 45.96
CA GLU A 164 1.22 1.54 46.59
C GLU A 164 0.30 1.86 47.77
N THR A 165 -0.95 1.38 47.70
CA THR A 165 -1.73 0.76 48.81
C THR A 165 -3.23 0.83 48.52
N SER A 166 -3.88 -0.31 48.25
CA SER A 166 -5.23 -0.61 48.79
C SER A 166 -5.60 -2.08 48.54
N THR A 167 -5.58 -2.84 49.63
CA THR A 167 -6.19 -4.15 49.82
C THR A 167 -7.73 -4.05 49.76
N VAL A 168 -8.38 -4.91 48.98
CA VAL A 168 -9.83 -5.20 49.13
C VAL A 168 -10.05 -6.72 49.09
N SER A 169 -10.65 -7.22 50.17
CA SER A 169 -10.97 -8.63 50.45
C SER A 169 -12.13 -9.18 49.58
N PRO A 170 -12.27 -10.52 49.43
CA PRO A 170 -13.29 -11.14 48.58
C PRO A 170 -14.64 -11.29 49.31
N ALA A 171 -15.74 -10.89 48.67
CA ALA A 171 -17.09 -11.14 49.16
C ALA A 171 -17.61 -12.50 48.65
N THR A 172 -18.24 -13.25 49.56
CA THR A 172 -18.88 -14.57 49.44
C THR A 172 -19.98 -14.61 48.36
N PRO A 173 -20.24 -15.74 47.68
CA PRO A 173 -21.20 -15.80 46.57
C PRO A 173 -22.64 -15.97 47.07
N PRO A 174 -23.66 -15.40 46.39
CA PRO A 174 -25.04 -15.73 46.67
C PRO A 174 -25.45 -17.02 45.96
N THR A 175 -26.26 -17.78 46.67
CA THR A 175 -26.85 -19.07 46.36
C THR A 175 -27.64 -19.07 45.05
N ALA A 176 -27.52 -20.17 44.32
CA ALA A 176 -28.15 -20.42 43.04
C ALA A 176 -29.69 -20.31 43.09
N THR A 177 -30.25 -19.55 42.16
CA THR A 177 -31.61 -19.73 41.66
C THR A 177 -31.54 -19.94 40.16
N THR A 178 -31.99 -21.12 39.76
CA THR A 178 -32.20 -21.58 38.39
C THR A 178 -33.16 -20.65 37.65
N ASN A 179 -32.67 -19.93 36.65
CA ASN A 179 -33.37 -19.69 35.38
C ASN A 179 -32.38 -19.17 34.33
N SER A 180 -32.32 -19.89 33.22
CA SER A 180 -31.43 -19.71 32.08
C SER A 180 -31.65 -18.37 31.36
N SER A 181 -30.59 -17.55 31.32
CA SER A 181 -30.39 -16.54 30.27
C SER A 181 -28.95 -16.64 29.77
N ILE A 182 -28.79 -16.73 28.45
CA ILE A 182 -27.51 -16.89 27.77
C ILE A 182 -26.69 -15.62 28.01
N SER A 183 -25.69 -15.67 28.88
CA SER A 183 -24.70 -14.59 28.99
C SER A 183 -23.85 -14.61 27.73
N THR A 184 -23.86 -13.53 26.95
CA THR A 184 -22.94 -13.34 25.83
C THR A 184 -21.50 -13.52 26.30
N PRO A 185 -20.66 -14.27 25.57
CA PRO A 185 -19.27 -14.52 25.99
C PRO A 185 -18.48 -13.20 26.14
N PRO A 186 -17.50 -13.13 27.07
CA PRO A 186 -16.67 -11.93 27.23
C PRO A 186 -15.98 -11.51 25.93
N SER A 187 -16.13 -10.25 25.54
CA SER A 187 -15.61 -9.70 24.27
C SER A 187 -14.10 -9.88 24.06
N HIS A 188 -13.31 -9.92 25.14
CA HIS A 188 -11.87 -10.18 25.10
C HIS A 188 -11.51 -11.57 24.55
N LEU A 189 -12.40 -12.56 24.69
CA LEU A 189 -12.13 -13.92 24.18
C LEU A 189 -12.14 -13.97 22.66
N TYR A 190 -13.04 -13.22 22.01
CA TYR A 190 -13.09 -13.06 20.55
C TYR A 190 -11.84 -12.39 19.99
N TYR A 191 -11.21 -11.51 20.76
CA TYR A 191 -9.94 -10.89 20.40
C TYR A 191 -8.77 -11.86 20.53
N SER A 192 -8.76 -12.68 21.58
CA SER A 192 -7.64 -13.59 21.87
C SER A 192 -7.69 -14.91 21.09
N HIS A 193 -8.89 -15.34 20.67
CA HIS A 193 -9.12 -16.61 19.98
C HIS A 193 -9.89 -16.36 18.69
N SER A 194 -9.14 -16.14 17.61
CA SER A 194 -9.72 -15.99 16.27
C SER A 194 -9.90 -17.35 15.60
N TRP A 195 -10.97 -17.46 14.80
CA TRP A 195 -11.20 -18.58 13.90
C TRP A 195 -10.23 -18.57 12.71
N ILE A 196 -9.70 -17.40 12.33
CA ILE A 196 -8.68 -17.29 11.28
C ILE A 196 -7.29 -17.58 11.86
N PRO A 197 -6.54 -18.53 11.29
CA PRO A 197 -5.17 -18.80 11.69
C PRO A 197 -4.18 -17.77 11.14
N HIS A 198 -3.16 -17.40 11.92
CA HIS A 198 -2.05 -16.59 11.39
C HIS A 198 -1.17 -17.35 10.40
N ASN A 199 -1.06 -18.68 10.54
CA ASN A 199 -0.22 -19.51 9.70
C ASN A 199 -0.96 -20.79 9.29
N ILE A 200 -0.76 -21.19 8.03
CA ILE A 200 -1.35 -22.40 7.46
C ILE A 200 -0.29 -23.18 6.69
N GLU A 201 -0.45 -24.51 6.64
CA GLU A 201 0.30 -25.38 5.73
C GLU A 201 -0.68 -25.95 4.71
N ILE A 202 -0.33 -25.89 3.43
CA ILE A 202 -1.07 -26.53 2.36
C ILE A 202 -0.17 -27.60 1.75
N SER A 203 -0.65 -28.84 1.73
CA SER A 203 0.04 -29.96 1.10
C SER A 203 -0.78 -30.53 -0.04
N ILE A 204 -0.16 -30.76 -1.19
CA ILE A 204 -0.76 -31.43 -2.35
C ILE A 204 0.01 -32.74 -2.57
N ASN A 205 -0.70 -33.87 -2.55
CA ASN A 205 -0.12 -35.18 -2.84
C ASN A 205 -0.17 -35.50 -4.35
N GLU A 206 0.49 -36.59 -4.75
CA GLU A 206 0.58 -37.01 -6.15
C GLU A 206 -0.78 -37.42 -6.75
N SER A 207 -1.76 -37.79 -5.93
CA SER A 207 -3.15 -38.06 -6.36
C SER A 207 -3.99 -36.80 -6.52
N GLY A 208 -3.45 -35.61 -6.20
CA GLY A 208 -4.17 -34.34 -6.30
C GLY A 208 -5.04 -34.00 -5.09
N GLU A 209 -5.01 -34.82 -4.05
CA GLU A 209 -5.64 -34.49 -2.78
C GLU A 209 -4.84 -33.40 -2.08
N MET A 210 -5.57 -32.38 -1.64
CA MET A 210 -5.04 -31.24 -0.91
C MET A 210 -5.49 -31.30 0.54
N LEU A 211 -4.57 -31.06 1.44
CA LEU A 211 -4.82 -30.88 2.87
C LEU A 211 -4.41 -29.47 3.27
N VAL A 212 -5.21 -28.85 4.14
CA VAL A 212 -4.94 -27.52 4.70
C VAL A 212 -4.95 -27.66 6.21
N GLU A 213 -3.86 -27.27 6.86
CA GLU A 213 -3.69 -27.39 8.31
C GLU A 213 -3.32 -26.04 8.93
N LYS A 214 -3.77 -25.81 10.17
CA LYS A 214 -3.36 -24.65 10.98
C LYS A 214 -2.04 -25.00 11.65
N ILE A 215 -1.05 -24.11 11.57
CA ILE A 215 0.25 -24.30 12.24
C ILE A 215 0.50 -23.19 13.26
N THR A 216 1.00 -23.55 14.44
CA THR A 216 1.26 -22.60 15.54
C THR A 216 2.59 -21.87 15.37
N SER A 217 3.59 -22.55 14.82
CA SER A 217 4.92 -21.99 14.54
C SER A 217 5.45 -22.60 13.24
N PRO A 218 5.93 -21.79 12.28
CA PRO A 218 6.51 -22.31 11.06
C PRO A 218 7.81 -23.04 11.34
N LYS A 219 8.07 -24.14 10.62
CA LYS A 219 9.32 -24.90 10.72
C LYS A 219 10.31 -24.27 9.75
N ILE A 220 11.22 -23.44 10.27
CA ILE A 220 12.33 -22.89 9.48
C ILE A 220 13.49 -23.89 9.62
N ASP A 221 14.02 -24.40 8.51
CA ASP A 221 15.19 -25.29 8.53
C ASP A 221 16.37 -24.61 9.26
N ASP A 222 16.95 -25.35 10.22
CA ASP A 222 17.99 -24.91 11.16
C ASP A 222 19.26 -24.41 10.44
N THR A 223 19.33 -23.13 10.08
CA THR A 223 20.62 -22.42 9.89
C THR A 223 20.57 -20.91 10.16
N THR A 224 19.40 -20.30 10.41
CA THR A 224 19.29 -18.84 10.66
C THR A 224 18.25 -18.47 11.73
N ALA A 225 18.15 -19.26 12.81
CA ALA A 225 17.30 -18.95 13.94
C ALA A 225 17.86 -17.77 14.77
N SER A 226 17.60 -16.54 14.32
CA SER A 226 17.44 -15.42 15.27
C SER A 226 15.98 -15.44 15.74
N ASN A 227 15.73 -15.56 17.04
CA ASN A 227 14.39 -15.53 17.62
C ASN A 227 13.67 -14.23 17.21
N LEU A 228 12.76 -14.33 16.25
CA LEU A 228 12.03 -13.18 15.69
C LEU A 228 10.88 -12.82 16.64
N LEU A 229 11.12 -11.87 17.56
CA LEU A 229 10.07 -11.34 18.45
C LEU A 229 9.03 -10.55 17.65
N GLU A 230 7.74 -10.90 17.66
CA GLU A 230 6.67 -10.07 17.09
C GLU A 230 6.07 -9.15 18.18
N ASN A 231 5.56 -7.98 17.81
CA ASN A 231 4.99 -7.05 18.79
C ASN A 231 3.77 -7.68 19.50
N GLY A 232 3.82 -7.78 20.84
CA GLY A 232 2.74 -8.36 21.64
C GLY A 232 2.89 -9.86 21.96
N GLN A 233 3.98 -10.51 21.55
CA GLN A 233 4.39 -11.79 22.15
C GLN A 233 5.14 -11.52 23.46
N GLY A 234 4.66 -12.08 24.58
CA GLY A 234 5.31 -11.92 25.89
C GLY A 234 6.54 -12.82 26.04
N ASP A 235 7.61 -12.28 26.63
CA ASP A 235 8.81 -13.03 27.01
C ASP A 235 8.47 -14.17 27.99
N SER A 236 8.26 -15.38 27.48
CA SER A 236 8.00 -16.54 28.34
C SER A 236 8.51 -17.83 27.72
N ASN A 237 9.84 -17.97 27.69
CA ASN A 237 10.59 -19.17 28.09
C ASN A 237 12.07 -19.05 27.68
N THR A 238 12.87 -18.41 28.52
CA THR A 238 14.32 -18.64 28.55
C THR A 238 14.63 -19.59 29.70
N GLN A 239 14.31 -20.88 29.55
CA GLN A 239 14.96 -21.88 30.39
C GLN A 239 16.41 -22.01 29.89
N ARG A 240 17.32 -21.33 30.59
CA ARG A 240 18.75 -21.61 30.53
C ARG A 240 18.97 -23.05 31.03
N THR A 241 19.05 -24.01 30.13
CA THR A 241 19.71 -25.29 30.42
C THR A 241 21.21 -25.09 30.22
N SER A 242 21.90 -24.79 31.32
CA SER A 242 23.35 -24.85 31.39
C SER A 242 23.80 -26.31 31.29
N ASN A 243 23.99 -26.80 30.07
CA ASN A 243 24.74 -28.04 29.86
C ASN A 243 26.15 -27.66 29.41
N THR A 244 27.08 -27.85 30.35
CA THR A 244 28.53 -27.81 30.17
C THR A 244 28.92 -28.68 28.98
N ILE A 245 29.49 -28.07 27.94
CA ILE A 245 30.13 -28.79 26.83
C ILE A 245 31.52 -29.18 27.31
N GLU A 246 31.71 -30.47 27.62
CA GLU A 246 33.05 -31.05 27.69
C GLU A 246 33.62 -31.14 26.27
N ILE A 247 34.77 -30.49 26.10
CA ILE A 247 35.57 -30.50 24.89
C ILE A 247 36.28 -31.86 24.81
N ILE A 248 35.82 -32.74 23.92
CA ILE A 248 36.66 -33.83 23.42
C ILE A 248 37.17 -33.42 22.04
N GLN A 249 38.42 -32.94 22.04
CA GLN A 249 39.25 -32.89 20.85
C GLN A 249 39.51 -34.33 20.38
N ASN A 250 39.35 -34.59 19.09
CA ASN A 250 40.26 -35.50 18.40
C ASN A 250 40.44 -35.03 16.96
N LYS A 251 41.66 -34.57 16.69
CA LYS A 251 42.28 -34.52 15.37
C LYS A 251 42.48 -35.95 14.87
N ASN A 252 42.36 -36.19 13.57
CA ASN A 252 43.48 -36.66 12.75
C ASN A 252 43.14 -36.67 11.25
N GLU A 253 44.19 -36.42 10.50
CA GLU A 253 44.30 -36.14 9.07
C GLU A 253 44.29 -37.42 8.21
N ASN A 254 44.00 -37.21 6.92
CA ASN A 254 44.47 -37.87 5.69
C ASN A 254 44.88 -39.35 5.71
N GLU A 255 44.31 -40.16 4.79
CA GLU A 255 45.06 -40.81 3.70
C GLU A 255 44.15 -41.53 2.68
N SER A 256 44.68 -41.61 1.46
CA SER A 256 44.12 -42.13 0.20
C SER A 256 44.55 -43.58 -0.07
N ALA A 257 43.66 -44.43 -0.64
CA ALA A 257 43.93 -45.38 -1.76
C ALA A 257 42.83 -46.46 -1.92
N ASP A 258 42.20 -46.47 -3.10
CA ASP A 258 41.96 -47.57 -4.06
C ASP A 258 41.53 -49.03 -3.67
N ILE A 259 40.49 -49.47 -4.41
CA ILE A 259 40.25 -50.78 -5.08
C ILE A 259 39.29 -51.85 -4.46
N GLU A 260 38.29 -52.20 -5.31
CA GLU A 260 37.53 -53.46 -5.53
C GLU A 260 36.39 -53.98 -4.60
N ASN A 261 35.16 -53.75 -5.10
CA ASN A 261 34.15 -54.73 -5.57
C ASN A 261 33.94 -56.07 -4.80
N LYS A 262 32.81 -56.20 -4.09
CA LYS A 262 31.83 -57.33 -4.11
C LYS A 262 30.85 -57.21 -2.94
N GLY A 263 29.56 -57.45 -3.19
CA GLY A 263 28.62 -57.86 -2.13
C GLY A 263 27.20 -57.31 -2.28
N SER A 264 26.36 -58.06 -2.97
CA SER A 264 24.91 -57.89 -3.08
C SER A 264 24.23 -57.90 -1.71
N GLY A 265 23.40 -56.89 -1.44
CA GLY A 265 22.52 -56.84 -0.27
C GLY A 265 21.32 -55.93 -0.57
N ASN A 266 20.12 -56.52 -0.50
CA ASN A 266 18.83 -55.89 -0.80
C ASN A 266 18.68 -54.51 -0.14
N VAL A 267 18.54 -53.47 -0.96
CA VAL A 267 18.00 -52.18 -0.54
C VAL A 267 16.53 -52.19 -0.95
N GLU A 268 15.65 -52.29 0.04
CA GLU A 268 14.26 -51.88 -0.13
C GLU A 268 14.27 -50.40 -0.51
N GLU A 269 13.93 -50.11 -1.77
CA GLU A 269 13.63 -48.77 -2.23
C GLU A 269 12.43 -48.23 -1.45
N LYS A 270 12.69 -47.43 -0.42
CA LYS A 270 11.72 -46.47 0.09
C LYS A 270 11.49 -45.43 -1.01
N VAL A 271 10.45 -45.65 -1.80
CA VAL A 271 9.86 -44.65 -2.69
C VAL A 271 9.41 -43.47 -1.83
N SER A 272 10.19 -42.39 -1.81
CA SER A 272 9.79 -41.14 -1.19
C SER A 272 8.76 -40.45 -2.09
N SER A 273 7.48 -40.60 -1.78
CA SER A 273 6.39 -39.88 -2.44
C SER A 273 6.61 -38.37 -2.31
N SER A 274 6.71 -37.67 -3.43
CA SER A 274 7.01 -36.23 -3.49
C SER A 274 5.76 -35.40 -3.19
N THR A 275 5.44 -35.21 -1.90
CA THR A 275 4.35 -34.31 -1.48
C THR A 275 4.84 -32.88 -1.51
N SER A 276 4.20 -32.01 -2.30
CA SER A 276 4.50 -30.57 -2.29
C SER A 276 3.84 -29.95 -1.07
N LYS A 277 4.65 -29.42 -0.14
CA LYS A 277 4.18 -28.75 1.08
C LYS A 277 4.62 -27.29 1.07
N VAL A 278 3.69 -26.38 1.32
CA VAL A 278 3.95 -24.95 1.36
C VAL A 278 3.36 -24.36 2.63
N GLN A 279 4.19 -23.69 3.42
CA GLN A 279 3.76 -22.95 4.60
C GLN A 279 3.51 -21.49 4.24
N TYR A 280 2.43 -20.93 4.77
CA TYR A 280 2.06 -19.54 4.59
C TYR A 280 1.86 -18.84 5.93
N SER A 281 2.20 -17.55 5.95
CA SER A 281 1.87 -16.62 7.03
C SER A 281 0.95 -15.52 6.52
N LEU A 282 -0.03 -15.13 7.32
CA LEU A 282 -0.90 -14.00 7.04
C LEU A 282 -0.06 -12.71 6.98
N SER A 283 -0.10 -12.03 5.84
CA SER A 283 0.73 -10.86 5.56
C SER A 283 -0.09 -9.59 5.38
N ALA A 284 -1.35 -9.69 4.94
CA ALA A 284 -2.25 -8.56 4.83
C ALA A 284 -3.72 -8.96 5.03
N VAL A 285 -4.50 -8.03 5.57
CA VAL A 285 -5.93 -8.12 5.77
C VAL A 285 -6.56 -6.82 5.30
N VAL A 286 -7.57 -6.89 4.44
CA VAL A 286 -8.42 -5.74 4.10
C VAL A 286 -9.78 -5.97 4.72
N CYS A 287 -10.29 -4.97 5.45
CA CYS A 287 -11.61 -5.01 6.05
C CYS A 287 -12.41 -3.75 5.72
N TYR A 288 -13.72 -3.94 5.64
CA TYR A 288 -14.70 -2.88 5.57
C TYR A 288 -15.09 -2.46 6.98
N VAL A 289 -14.96 -1.16 7.25
CA VAL A 289 -15.38 -0.52 8.48
C VAL A 289 -16.74 0.16 8.25
N ASP A 290 -17.76 -0.30 8.98
CA ASP A 290 -19.13 0.22 8.91
C ASP A 290 -19.49 0.98 10.19
N ASP A 291 -19.43 2.31 10.15
CA ASP A 291 -20.00 3.14 11.20
C ASP A 291 -21.51 3.26 10.98
N LYS A 292 -22.28 2.40 11.68
CA LYS A 292 -23.76 2.39 11.62
C LYS A 292 -24.40 3.74 11.94
N ASN A 293 -23.68 4.67 12.59
CA ASN A 293 -24.19 5.99 12.95
C ASN A 293 -23.88 7.07 11.91
N ASN A 294 -22.99 6.81 10.94
CA ASN A 294 -22.62 7.78 9.92
C ASN A 294 -22.13 7.08 8.65
N GLU A 295 -22.96 7.11 7.61
CA GLU A 295 -22.66 6.47 6.32
C GLU A 295 -21.43 7.07 5.63
N GLU A 296 -21.11 8.36 5.86
CA GLU A 296 -19.92 9.01 5.33
C GLU A 296 -18.62 8.51 5.97
N ARG A 297 -18.70 7.75 7.07
CA ARG A 297 -17.56 7.16 7.77
C ARG A 297 -17.37 5.68 7.48
N ARG A 298 -18.03 5.18 6.43
CA ARG A 298 -17.78 3.84 5.89
C ARG A 298 -16.53 3.88 5.03
N ASN A 299 -15.56 3.01 5.33
CA ASN A 299 -14.29 3.02 4.62
C ASN A 299 -13.62 1.65 4.61
N LEU A 300 -12.69 1.45 3.67
CA LEU A 300 -11.81 0.29 3.67
C LEU A 300 -10.55 0.59 4.47
N VAL A 301 -10.11 -0.40 5.24
CA VAL A 301 -8.91 -0.32 6.06
C VAL A 301 -8.03 -1.53 5.78
N ALA A 302 -6.72 -1.33 5.68
CA ALA A 302 -5.75 -2.40 5.46
C ALA A 302 -4.89 -2.61 6.70
N LEU A 303 -4.75 -3.85 7.14
CA LEU A 303 -3.82 -4.27 8.19
C LEU A 303 -2.70 -5.05 7.52
N LEU A 304 -1.46 -4.56 7.64
CA LEU A 304 -0.29 -5.11 6.95
C LEU A 304 0.77 -5.55 7.96
N ARG A 305 1.33 -6.75 7.75
CA ARG A 305 2.49 -7.25 8.48
C ARG A 305 3.76 -6.77 7.79
N VAL A 306 4.48 -5.87 8.42
CA VAL A 306 5.72 -5.29 7.90
C VAL A 306 6.92 -6.11 8.40
N GLY A 307 7.72 -6.58 7.45
CA GLY A 307 8.90 -7.40 7.70
C GLY A 307 10.09 -6.64 8.30
N PRO A 308 11.19 -7.34 8.59
CA PRO A 308 12.34 -6.78 9.30
C PRO A 308 13.12 -5.70 8.54
N SER A 309 13.08 -5.72 7.21
CA SER A 309 13.86 -4.83 6.34
C SER A 309 13.48 -3.35 6.44
N TYR A 310 12.27 -3.04 6.92
CA TYR A 310 11.78 -1.66 6.99
C TYR A 310 12.23 -0.91 8.25
N HIS A 311 12.46 -1.61 9.36
CA HIS A 311 12.78 -0.98 10.63
C HIS A 311 14.31 -0.91 10.84
N LYS A 312 14.87 0.30 10.89
CA LYS A 312 16.20 0.52 11.49
C LYS A 312 16.08 0.28 12.99
N ARG A 313 16.64 -0.82 13.53
CA ARG A 313 16.42 -1.22 14.93
C ARG A 313 17.66 -1.09 15.81
N SER A 314 17.43 -0.71 17.06
CA SER A 314 18.32 -0.98 18.20
C SER A 314 18.19 -2.44 18.65
N THR A 315 19.22 -2.99 19.27
CA THR A 315 19.25 -4.37 19.80
C THR A 315 18.06 -4.64 20.74
N GLY A 316 17.25 -5.66 20.44
CA GLY A 316 16.13 -6.11 21.28
C GLY A 316 14.73 -5.67 20.85
N SER A 317 14.56 -4.99 19.70
CA SER A 317 13.24 -4.61 19.17
C SER A 317 12.59 -5.68 18.30
N ALA A 318 11.25 -5.79 18.37
CA ALA A 318 10.43 -6.77 17.64
C ALA A 318 10.75 -6.82 16.14
N VAL A 319 10.95 -8.02 15.57
CA VAL A 319 11.51 -8.30 14.25
C VAL A 319 10.51 -8.17 13.09
N SER A 320 9.21 -8.23 13.36
CA SER A 320 8.12 -7.87 12.44
C SER A 320 7.01 -7.14 13.20
N GLN A 321 6.26 -6.27 12.53
CA GLN A 321 5.23 -5.44 13.17
C GLN A 321 3.99 -5.26 12.29
N TRP A 322 2.80 -5.32 12.89
CA TRP A 322 1.55 -5.02 12.21
C TRP A 322 1.19 -3.54 12.28
N TYR A 323 0.63 -3.05 11.18
CA TYR A 323 0.14 -1.68 11.02
C TYR A 323 -1.26 -1.68 10.45
N ILE A 324 -2.10 -0.77 10.95
CA ILE A 324 -3.39 -0.42 10.35
C ILE A 324 -3.23 0.86 9.53
N PHE A 325 -3.68 0.80 8.29
CA PHE A 325 -3.70 1.89 7.30
C PHE A 325 -5.15 2.28 7.06
N ASN A 326 -5.52 3.48 7.50
CA ASN A 326 -6.79 4.11 7.23
C ASN A 326 -6.52 5.46 6.55
N ASP A 327 -6.57 5.46 5.22
CA ASP A 327 -6.12 6.56 4.38
C ASP A 327 -4.71 7.03 4.76
N PHE A 328 -4.59 8.25 5.30
CA PHE A 328 -3.31 8.84 5.74
C PHE A 328 -2.96 8.51 7.20
N CYS A 329 -3.87 7.85 7.94
CA CYS A 329 -3.65 7.45 9.32
C CYS A 329 -3.02 6.05 9.37
N ILE A 330 -1.77 5.99 9.82
CA ILE A 330 -1.01 4.75 9.97
C ILE A 330 -0.72 4.56 11.45
N SER A 331 -1.15 3.43 12.02
CA SER A 331 -0.96 3.15 13.45
C SER A 331 -0.47 1.72 13.68
N PRO A 332 0.39 1.48 14.67
CA PRO A 332 0.83 0.13 15.01
C PRO A 332 -0.28 -0.65 15.71
N VAL A 333 -0.45 -1.93 15.37
CA VAL A 333 -1.43 -2.84 15.97
C VAL A 333 -0.80 -4.19 16.28
N THR A 334 -1.48 -5.02 17.08
CA THR A 334 -1.02 -6.38 17.40
C THR A 334 -1.43 -7.37 16.29
N PRO A 335 -0.80 -8.55 16.22
CA PRO A 335 -1.25 -9.63 15.34
C PRO A 335 -2.70 -10.06 15.62
N GLN A 336 -3.15 -10.02 16.87
CA GLN A 336 -4.52 -10.37 17.26
C GLN A 336 -5.55 -9.38 16.66
N GLU A 337 -5.21 -8.09 16.60
CA GLU A 337 -6.07 -7.09 15.97
C GLU A 337 -6.27 -7.37 14.46
N ALA A 338 -5.26 -7.92 13.78
CA ALA A 338 -5.35 -8.26 12.36
C ALA A 338 -6.42 -9.32 12.05
N VAL A 339 -6.66 -10.25 12.99
CA VAL A 339 -7.61 -11.36 12.82
C VAL A 339 -8.87 -11.23 13.68
N TRP A 340 -9.04 -10.10 14.36
CA TRP A 340 -10.23 -9.83 15.16
C TRP A 340 -11.31 -9.16 14.31
N PHE A 341 -12.43 -9.85 14.14
CA PHE A 341 -13.61 -9.38 13.40
C PHE A 341 -14.85 -9.54 14.28
N ASN A 342 -15.64 -8.49 14.42
CA ASN A 342 -16.91 -8.58 15.12
C ASN A 342 -18.12 -8.61 14.17
N LEU A 343 -17.89 -8.44 12.86
CA LEU A 343 -18.87 -8.41 11.77
C LEU A 343 -19.97 -7.35 11.86
N ASP A 344 -20.12 -6.68 13.00
CA ASP A 344 -21.02 -5.55 13.20
C ASP A 344 -20.51 -4.28 12.55
N TRP A 345 -19.24 -3.95 12.76
CA TRP A 345 -18.61 -2.77 12.18
C TRP A 345 -17.28 -3.10 11.50
N LYS A 346 -16.66 -4.25 11.77
CA LYS A 346 -15.42 -4.69 11.11
C LYS A 346 -15.67 -5.99 10.37
N VAL A 347 -15.81 -5.90 9.06
CA VAL A 347 -16.11 -7.04 8.18
C VAL A 347 -14.87 -7.38 7.35
N PRO A 348 -14.35 -8.61 7.38
CA PRO A 348 -13.21 -8.99 6.55
C PRO A 348 -13.62 -9.03 5.07
N CYS A 349 -12.77 -8.50 4.20
CA CYS A 349 -12.97 -8.49 2.75
C CYS A 349 -11.95 -9.38 2.05
N VAL A 350 -10.65 -9.15 2.29
CA VAL A 350 -9.57 -9.88 1.61
C VAL A 350 -8.49 -10.27 2.61
N LEU A 351 -8.01 -11.52 2.53
CA LEU A 351 -6.87 -12.01 3.29
C LEU A 351 -5.74 -12.37 2.33
N HIS A 352 -4.52 -11.98 2.65
CA HIS A 352 -3.32 -12.40 1.92
C HIS A 352 -2.43 -13.24 2.82
N TYR A 353 -2.08 -14.42 2.33
CA TYR A 353 -1.15 -15.34 2.94
C TYR A 353 0.10 -15.41 2.05
N THR A 354 1.28 -15.12 2.60
CA THR A 354 2.56 -15.16 1.88
C THR A 354 3.35 -16.39 2.30
N VAL A 355 3.99 -17.05 1.34
CA VAL A 355 4.85 -18.22 1.57
C VAL A 355 5.97 -17.91 2.58
N ILE A 356 6.38 -18.93 3.34
CA ILE A 356 7.48 -18.88 4.30
C ILE A 356 8.63 -19.76 3.77
N PRO A 357 9.88 -19.25 3.68
CA PRO A 357 10.26 -17.85 3.86
C PRO A 357 9.65 -16.94 2.78
N ALA A 358 9.44 -15.67 3.12
CA ALA A 358 8.91 -14.71 2.17
C ALA A 358 9.90 -14.50 1.01
N PRO A 359 9.43 -14.26 -0.23
CA PRO A 359 10.32 -13.97 -1.35
C PRO A 359 11.18 -12.73 -1.06
N GLU A 360 12.49 -12.84 -1.30
CA GLU A 360 13.41 -11.73 -1.11
C GLU A 360 13.04 -10.55 -2.04
N PRO A 361 12.96 -9.31 -1.51
CA PRO A 361 12.66 -8.15 -2.34
C PRO A 361 13.78 -7.93 -3.36
N SER A 362 13.42 -7.88 -4.65
CA SER A 362 14.36 -7.52 -5.70
C SER A 362 14.80 -6.06 -5.56
N ILE A 363 16.07 -5.76 -5.80
CA ILE A 363 16.55 -4.38 -5.93
C ILE A 363 15.75 -3.72 -7.06
N PHE A 364 14.99 -2.66 -6.73
CA PHE A 364 14.24 -1.91 -7.73
C PHE A 364 15.20 -1.12 -8.61
N VAL A 365 15.17 -1.40 -9.91
CA VAL A 365 15.84 -0.60 -10.93
C VAL A 365 14.73 0.05 -11.76
N SER A 366 14.75 1.38 -11.85
CA SER A 366 13.75 2.11 -12.65
C SER A 366 13.83 1.62 -14.10
N PRO A 367 12.73 1.18 -14.72
CA PRO A 367 12.73 0.75 -16.11
C PRO A 367 12.80 1.93 -17.08
N LEU A 368 12.76 3.17 -16.58
CA LEU A 368 12.78 4.38 -17.39
C LEU A 368 14.21 4.68 -17.83
N THR A 369 14.44 4.64 -19.14
CA THR A 369 15.68 5.07 -19.80
C THR A 369 15.49 6.45 -20.43
N TYR A 370 16.56 7.02 -20.98
CA TYR A 370 16.48 8.29 -21.73
C TYR A 370 15.57 8.22 -22.97
N ASP A 371 15.19 7.01 -23.42
CA ASP A 371 14.30 6.80 -24.56
C ASP A 371 12.92 7.44 -24.37
N VAL A 372 12.50 7.72 -23.13
CA VAL A 372 11.25 8.43 -22.83
C VAL A 372 11.19 9.84 -23.46
N PHE A 373 12.34 10.46 -23.77
CA PHE A 373 12.41 11.72 -24.49
C PHE A 373 12.43 11.54 -26.01
N GLY A 374 12.78 10.35 -26.51
CA GLY A 374 12.78 10.01 -27.94
C GLY A 374 11.42 9.52 -28.45
N GLU A 375 10.56 8.99 -27.57
CA GLU A 375 9.19 8.56 -27.88
C GLU A 375 8.17 9.72 -27.98
N ASP A 376 8.65 10.95 -28.18
CA ASP A 376 7.82 12.15 -28.10
C ASP A 376 6.86 12.28 -29.29
N LYS A 377 5.65 11.75 -29.12
CA LYS A 377 4.61 11.71 -30.15
C LYS A 377 3.51 12.69 -29.81
N CYS A 378 3.45 13.77 -30.58
CA CYS A 378 2.27 14.63 -30.62
C CYS A 378 1.06 13.82 -31.11
N ILE A 379 -0.03 13.85 -30.36
CA ILE A 379 -1.29 13.15 -30.68
C ILE A 379 -2.27 14.01 -31.46
N ALA A 380 -1.99 15.31 -31.64
CA ALA A 380 -2.84 16.22 -32.39
C ALA A 380 -2.90 15.86 -33.87
N ARG A 381 -4.12 15.74 -34.42
CA ARG A 381 -4.39 15.35 -35.82
C ARG A 381 -4.03 16.41 -36.84
N SER A 382 -3.94 17.67 -36.42
CA SER A 382 -3.52 18.82 -37.23
C SER A 382 -2.08 18.67 -37.77
N GLY A 383 -1.32 17.69 -37.29
CA GLY A 383 -0.22 17.07 -38.03
C GLY A 383 0.88 18.03 -38.48
N GLY A 384 1.79 18.39 -37.58
CA GLY A 384 3.03 19.05 -37.97
C GLY A 384 3.95 19.41 -36.80
N THR A 385 5.26 19.40 -37.08
CA THR A 385 6.32 19.98 -36.22
C THR A 385 6.19 21.49 -36.02
N THR A 386 5.17 22.11 -36.62
CA THR A 386 4.88 23.55 -36.56
C THR A 386 4.41 24.01 -35.18
N GLY A 387 3.96 23.09 -34.31
CA GLY A 387 3.51 23.37 -32.94
C GLY A 387 4.56 23.08 -31.85
N ILE A 388 5.78 22.64 -32.22
CA ILE A 388 6.84 22.37 -31.25
C ILE A 388 7.53 23.70 -30.87
N THR A 389 7.39 24.07 -29.61
CA THR A 389 7.94 25.30 -29.00
C THR A 389 9.25 25.05 -28.25
N PHE A 390 9.76 23.81 -28.28
CA PHE A 390 10.91 23.37 -27.51
C PHE A 390 11.95 22.63 -28.36
N THR A 391 13.17 22.51 -27.83
CA THR A 391 14.24 21.73 -28.45
C THR A 391 14.45 20.46 -27.61
N PRO A 392 14.07 19.27 -28.12
CA PRO A 392 14.21 18.00 -27.41
C PRO A 392 15.66 17.76 -26.95
N LEU A 393 15.82 17.00 -25.87
CA LEU A 393 17.15 16.63 -25.38
C LEU A 393 17.83 15.63 -26.32
N SER A 394 19.08 15.89 -26.70
CA SER A 394 19.97 14.86 -27.25
C SER A 394 20.59 14.00 -26.13
N SER A 395 21.09 12.81 -26.49
CA SER A 395 21.66 11.87 -25.52
C SER A 395 22.90 12.41 -24.80
N ASP A 396 23.64 13.31 -25.44
CA ASP A 396 24.86 13.93 -24.92
C ASP A 396 24.60 15.12 -23.99
N GLU A 397 23.41 15.73 -24.05
CA GLU A 397 23.02 16.87 -23.19
C GLU A 397 22.08 16.48 -22.04
N MET A 398 21.88 15.18 -21.79
CA MET A 398 20.99 14.70 -20.74
C MET A 398 21.43 15.21 -19.36
N PRO A 399 20.53 15.86 -18.59
CA PRO A 399 20.87 16.39 -17.26
C PRO A 399 21.41 15.31 -16.33
N LYS A 400 22.42 15.66 -15.54
CA LYS A 400 23.07 14.76 -14.58
C LYS A 400 22.59 15.02 -13.14
N LYS A 401 22.80 14.06 -12.24
CA LYS A 401 22.45 14.22 -10.83
C LYS A 401 22.97 15.53 -10.24
N GLY A 402 22.09 16.32 -9.62
CA GLY A 402 22.39 17.61 -9.01
C GLY A 402 22.34 18.81 -9.96
N GLU A 403 22.10 18.58 -11.25
CA GLU A 403 21.90 19.64 -12.22
C GLU A 403 20.49 20.25 -12.14
N LEU A 404 20.36 21.49 -12.61
CA LEU A 404 19.13 22.28 -12.48
C LEU A 404 18.24 22.12 -13.72
N VAL A 405 16.94 22.03 -13.49
CA VAL A 405 15.89 22.16 -14.49
C VAL A 405 14.88 23.17 -13.97
N GLY A 406 14.60 24.21 -14.75
CA GLY A 406 13.48 25.10 -14.46
C GLY A 406 12.18 24.41 -14.85
N ILE A 407 11.17 24.45 -13.99
CA ILE A 407 9.86 23.83 -14.26
C ILE A 407 8.73 24.78 -13.86
N ASP A 408 7.69 24.75 -14.67
CA ASP A 408 6.41 25.39 -14.38
C ASP A 408 5.28 24.54 -15.02
N ALA A 409 4.09 24.59 -14.44
CA ALA A 409 2.94 23.85 -14.94
C ALA A 409 1.65 24.66 -14.80
N GLU A 410 0.77 24.51 -15.80
CA GLU A 410 -0.50 25.19 -15.89
C GLU A 410 -1.66 24.22 -15.74
N PHE A 411 -2.75 24.70 -15.13
CA PHE A 411 -3.90 23.86 -14.75
C PHE A 411 -5.20 24.40 -15.31
N VAL A 412 -6.16 23.48 -15.47
CA VAL A 412 -7.56 23.79 -15.78
C VAL A 412 -8.47 23.18 -14.72
N THR A 413 -9.65 23.76 -14.54
CA THR A 413 -10.64 23.28 -13.58
C THR A 413 -11.63 22.36 -14.28
N LEU A 414 -11.70 21.10 -13.82
CA LEU A 414 -12.65 20.09 -14.31
C LEU A 414 -13.97 20.10 -13.53
N ASN A 415 -13.95 20.54 -12.27
CA ASN A 415 -15.15 20.73 -11.45
C ASN A 415 -14.96 21.93 -10.53
N GLN A 416 -15.96 22.82 -10.44
CA GLN A 416 -15.95 23.93 -9.49
C GLN A 416 -16.16 23.43 -8.06
N GLU A 417 -15.65 24.19 -7.10
CA GLU A 417 -15.94 23.97 -5.68
C GLU A 417 -17.41 24.27 -5.42
N GLU A 418 -18.12 23.30 -4.84
CA GLU A 418 -19.47 23.49 -4.32
C GLU A 418 -19.40 23.55 -2.80
N SER A 419 -19.96 24.61 -2.22
CA SER A 419 -20.00 24.81 -0.77
C SER A 419 -21.43 25.09 -0.31
N GLU A 420 -21.88 24.39 0.73
CA GLU A 420 -23.16 24.63 1.39
C GLU A 420 -22.98 25.50 2.63
N LEU A 421 -23.86 26.48 2.78
CA LEU A 421 -23.97 27.26 4.00
C LEU A 421 -24.85 26.50 4.98
N ARG A 422 -24.24 25.93 6.02
CA ARG A 422 -24.97 25.25 7.09
C ARG A 422 -25.76 26.25 7.94
N SER A 423 -26.78 25.75 8.62
CA SER A 423 -27.64 26.55 9.52
C SER A 423 -26.89 27.18 10.70
N ASP A 424 -25.68 26.69 11.02
CA ASP A 424 -24.77 27.28 12.01
C ASP A 424 -23.90 28.44 11.46
N GLY A 425 -24.12 28.83 10.19
CA GLY A 425 -23.37 29.89 9.51
C GLY A 425 -22.01 29.44 8.97
N LYS A 426 -21.64 28.16 9.10
CA LYS A 426 -20.38 27.64 8.54
C LYS A 426 -20.57 27.21 7.10
N MET A 427 -19.64 27.63 6.24
CA MET A 427 -19.49 27.07 4.90
C MET A 427 -18.88 25.67 5.01
N SER A 428 -19.50 24.70 4.37
CA SER A 428 -19.01 23.33 4.24
C SER A 428 -18.83 23.01 2.77
N THR A 429 -17.61 22.71 2.34
CA THR A 429 -17.34 22.22 0.99
C THR A 429 -18.05 20.88 0.80
N ILE A 430 -19.04 20.83 -0.10
CA ILE A 430 -19.71 19.59 -0.54
C ILE A 430 -18.81 18.88 -1.55
N LYS A 431 -18.26 19.63 -2.50
CA LYS A 431 -17.40 19.10 -3.57
C LYS A 431 -16.15 19.96 -3.67
N PRO A 432 -14.96 19.42 -3.44
CA PRO A 432 -13.73 20.18 -3.62
C PRO A 432 -13.51 20.47 -5.10
N SER A 433 -12.84 21.59 -5.40
CA SER A 433 -12.37 21.88 -6.76
C SER A 433 -11.47 20.74 -7.26
N HIS A 434 -11.71 20.27 -8.48
CA HIS A 434 -10.88 19.26 -9.13
C HIS A 434 -10.11 19.93 -10.27
N MET A 435 -8.80 20.05 -10.08
CA MET A 435 -7.89 20.59 -11.09
C MET A 435 -7.19 19.47 -11.84
N SER A 436 -6.93 19.70 -13.13
CA SER A 436 -6.10 18.83 -13.96
C SER A 436 -5.00 19.63 -14.60
N VAL A 437 -3.84 19.00 -14.78
CA VAL A 437 -2.71 19.61 -15.48
C VAL A 437 -3.00 19.70 -16.98
N ALA A 438 -2.72 20.87 -17.53
CA ALA A 438 -3.03 21.23 -18.92
C ALA A 438 -1.77 21.50 -19.74
N ARG A 439 -0.71 22.03 -19.13
CA ARG A 439 0.59 22.24 -19.77
C ARG A 439 1.70 22.05 -18.76
N ILE A 440 2.81 21.43 -19.15
CA ILE A 440 4.01 21.27 -18.32
C ILE A 440 5.21 21.72 -19.15
N THR A 441 5.99 22.65 -18.60
CA THR A 441 7.21 23.14 -19.24
C THR A 441 8.43 22.81 -18.39
N CYS A 442 9.47 22.25 -19.00
CA CYS A 442 10.79 22.13 -18.39
C CYS A 442 11.85 22.79 -19.27
N ILE A 443 12.68 23.64 -18.68
CA ILE A 443 13.76 24.39 -19.33
C ILE A 443 15.12 23.96 -18.81
N ARG A 444 16.14 24.04 -19.68
CA ARG A 444 17.53 23.77 -19.30
C ARG A 444 17.99 24.79 -18.27
N GLY A 445 18.49 24.34 -17.12
CA GLY A 445 18.92 25.21 -16.03
C GLY A 445 20.35 25.76 -16.17
N GLN A 446 21.12 25.24 -17.12
CA GLN A 446 22.51 25.65 -17.38
C GLN A 446 22.95 25.24 -18.80
N GLY A 447 24.15 25.66 -19.18
CA GLY A 447 24.80 25.30 -20.44
C GLY A 447 24.49 26.29 -21.58
N PRO A 448 24.91 25.98 -22.82
CA PRO A 448 24.77 26.90 -23.96
C PRO A 448 23.32 27.25 -24.30
N LEU A 449 22.38 26.37 -23.98
CA LEU A 449 20.95 26.52 -24.21
C LEU A 449 20.18 26.77 -22.89
N GLU A 450 20.83 27.36 -21.87
CA GLU A 450 20.17 27.74 -20.62
C GLU A 450 18.94 28.61 -20.91
N GLY A 451 17.82 28.29 -20.25
CA GLY A 451 16.54 28.97 -20.47
C GLY A 451 15.74 28.48 -21.68
N THR A 452 16.26 27.55 -22.49
CA THR A 452 15.52 26.94 -23.61
C THR A 452 14.72 25.72 -23.14
N PRO A 453 13.41 25.63 -23.45
CA PRO A 453 12.60 24.47 -23.11
C PRO A 453 13.06 23.20 -23.83
N PHE A 454 12.97 22.08 -23.11
CA PHE A 454 13.12 20.73 -23.65
C PHE A 454 11.92 19.82 -23.37
N ILE A 455 11.00 20.26 -22.51
CA ILE A 455 9.63 19.77 -22.43
C ILE A 455 8.75 21.01 -22.52
N ASP A 456 7.77 21.01 -23.42
CA ASP A 456 6.66 21.96 -23.43
C ASP A 456 5.43 21.21 -23.92
N ASP A 457 4.87 20.42 -23.01
CA ASP A 457 3.86 19.42 -23.30
C ASP A 457 2.48 19.93 -22.88
N TYR A 458 1.56 20.06 -23.84
CA TYR A 458 0.14 20.22 -23.57
C TYR A 458 -0.47 18.85 -23.30
N ILE A 459 -1.32 18.75 -22.27
CA ILE A 459 -1.84 17.48 -21.78
C ILE A 459 -3.28 17.30 -22.25
N SER A 460 -3.50 16.29 -23.09
CA SER A 460 -4.85 15.99 -23.56
C SER A 460 -5.73 15.45 -22.44
N THR A 461 -6.96 15.97 -22.39
CA THR A 461 -8.00 15.51 -21.47
C THR A 461 -9.26 15.13 -22.26
N GLN A 462 -9.90 14.03 -21.87
CA GLN A 462 -11.22 13.65 -22.37
C GLN A 462 -12.35 14.20 -21.48
N GLU A 463 -12.00 14.64 -20.26
CA GLU A 463 -12.95 15.24 -19.33
C GLU A 463 -13.27 16.67 -19.76
N GLN A 464 -14.54 17.06 -19.59
CA GLN A 464 -14.98 18.41 -19.91
C GLN A 464 -14.32 19.42 -18.97
N VAL A 465 -13.60 20.37 -19.55
CA VAL A 465 -13.06 21.52 -18.81
C VAL A 465 -14.18 22.51 -18.53
N VAL A 466 -14.39 22.83 -17.25
CA VAL A 466 -15.39 23.81 -16.81
C VAL A 466 -14.83 25.23 -16.88
N ASP A 467 -13.57 25.41 -16.48
CA ASP A 467 -12.87 26.68 -16.57
C ASP A 467 -11.41 26.46 -16.98
N TYR A 468 -11.00 27.11 -18.07
CA TYR A 468 -9.63 27.04 -18.59
C TYR A 468 -8.67 27.93 -17.82
N LEU A 469 -9.16 28.85 -16.99
CA LEU A 469 -8.36 29.83 -16.27
C LEU A 469 -7.42 30.61 -17.20
N THR A 470 -7.81 30.88 -18.45
CA THR A 470 -6.92 31.37 -19.53
C THR A 470 -6.07 32.57 -19.16
N LYS A 471 -6.61 33.49 -18.33
CA LYS A 471 -5.84 34.64 -17.82
C LYS A 471 -4.61 34.22 -17.00
N PHE A 472 -4.72 33.12 -16.25
CA PHE A 472 -3.72 32.59 -15.36
C PHE A 472 -2.99 31.37 -15.91
N SER A 473 -3.50 30.71 -16.95
CA SER A 473 -2.94 29.48 -17.51
C SER A 473 -2.40 29.63 -18.94
N GLY A 474 -2.84 30.66 -19.67
CA GLY A 474 -2.59 30.81 -21.10
C GLY A 474 -3.27 29.75 -21.99
N ILE A 475 -4.04 28.80 -21.41
CA ILE A 475 -4.69 27.72 -22.15
C ILE A 475 -6.01 28.20 -22.77
N GLN A 476 -6.20 27.94 -24.05
CA GLN A 476 -7.41 28.28 -24.79
C GLN A 476 -8.29 27.05 -25.06
N PRO A 477 -9.61 27.23 -25.22
CA PRO A 477 -10.50 26.16 -25.68
C PRO A 477 -9.99 25.55 -27.00
N GLY A 478 -9.84 24.23 -27.03
CA GLY A 478 -9.30 23.48 -28.18
C GLY A 478 -7.82 23.10 -28.05
N ASP A 479 -7.04 23.76 -27.19
CA ASP A 479 -5.62 23.43 -27.00
C ASP A 479 -5.40 22.01 -26.46
N LEU A 480 -6.37 21.48 -25.71
CA LEU A 480 -6.30 20.14 -25.07
C LEU A 480 -7.02 19.03 -25.86
N ASP A 481 -7.63 19.37 -27.01
CA ASP A 481 -8.37 18.42 -27.87
C ASP A 481 -7.49 17.94 -29.02
N ALA A 482 -7.37 16.62 -29.16
CA ALA A 482 -6.56 15.99 -30.20
C ALA A 482 -7.02 16.30 -31.64
N ASN A 483 -8.27 16.72 -31.85
CA ASN A 483 -8.78 17.06 -33.18
C ASN A 483 -8.49 18.51 -33.57
N PHE A 484 -8.37 19.42 -32.60
CA PHE A 484 -8.32 20.86 -32.85
C PHE A 484 -7.02 21.53 -32.42
N SER A 485 -6.26 20.90 -31.51
CA SER A 485 -5.06 21.51 -30.95
C SER A 485 -4.03 21.83 -32.03
N SER A 486 -3.42 23.01 -31.92
CA SER A 486 -2.26 23.44 -32.71
C SER A 486 -0.94 23.29 -31.95
N LYS A 487 -1.01 22.82 -30.69
CA LYS A 487 0.12 22.72 -29.76
C LYS A 487 0.75 21.34 -29.83
N HIS A 488 1.92 21.20 -29.19
CA HIS A 488 2.48 19.89 -28.91
C HIS A 488 1.65 19.16 -27.84
N LEU A 489 0.61 18.47 -28.30
CA LEU A 489 -0.33 17.75 -27.44
C LEU A 489 0.14 16.32 -27.21
N THR A 490 0.21 15.89 -25.95
CA THR A 490 0.59 14.54 -25.54
C THR A 490 -0.32 14.02 -24.42
N THR A 491 0.02 12.87 -23.86
CA THR A 491 -0.71 12.28 -22.73
C THR A 491 0.01 12.56 -21.41
N LEU A 492 -0.75 12.70 -20.32
CA LEU A 492 -0.18 12.85 -18.98
C LEU A 492 0.81 11.75 -18.64
N LYS A 493 0.53 10.51 -19.04
CA LYS A 493 1.41 9.37 -18.80
C LYS A 493 2.80 9.55 -19.43
N SER A 494 2.86 10.03 -20.68
CA SER A 494 4.14 10.25 -21.38
C SER A 494 4.98 11.31 -20.67
N THR A 495 4.40 12.48 -20.41
CA THR A 495 5.09 13.57 -19.70
C THR A 495 5.46 13.18 -18.26
N TYR A 496 4.60 12.43 -17.57
CA TYR A 496 4.90 11.89 -16.24
C TYR A 496 6.12 10.97 -16.26
N GLN A 497 6.29 10.11 -17.29
CA GLN A 497 7.47 9.27 -17.41
C GLN A 497 8.75 10.10 -17.61
N LYS A 498 8.70 11.19 -18.41
CA LYS A 498 9.82 12.14 -18.55
C LYS A 498 10.17 12.78 -17.20
N LEU A 499 9.18 13.32 -16.49
CA LEU A 499 9.39 13.92 -15.16
C LEU A 499 9.90 12.91 -14.14
N ARG A 500 9.33 11.70 -14.14
CA ARG A 500 9.75 10.63 -13.23
C ARG A 500 11.18 10.19 -13.48
N PHE A 501 11.59 10.11 -14.75
CA PHE A 501 13.00 9.87 -15.10
C PHE A 501 13.91 10.97 -14.53
N LEU A 502 13.55 12.25 -14.66
CA LEU A 502 14.33 13.35 -14.08
C LEU A 502 14.42 13.25 -12.55
N VAL A 503 13.31 12.92 -11.86
CA VAL A 503 13.30 12.69 -10.41
C VAL A 503 14.23 11.54 -10.04
N ASP A 504 14.08 10.37 -10.67
CA ASP A 504 14.86 9.16 -10.38
C ASP A 504 16.38 9.39 -10.63
N ASN A 505 16.75 10.28 -11.54
CA ASN A 505 18.15 10.64 -11.83
C ASN A 505 18.71 11.74 -10.92
N GLY A 506 17.95 12.22 -9.93
CA GLY A 506 18.45 13.18 -8.94
C GLY A 506 18.58 14.61 -9.48
N ILE A 507 17.77 14.98 -10.48
CA ILE A 507 17.71 16.35 -11.03
C ILE A 507 17.03 17.29 -10.04
N ILE A 508 17.51 18.53 -9.94
CA ILE A 508 16.96 19.56 -9.05
C ILE A 508 16.01 20.46 -9.85
N PHE A 509 14.77 20.54 -9.41
CA PHE A 509 13.72 21.37 -10.00
C PHE A 509 13.70 22.76 -9.37
N VAL A 510 13.79 23.79 -10.20
CA VAL A 510 13.70 25.20 -9.81
C VAL A 510 12.38 25.76 -10.33
N GLY A 511 11.61 26.43 -9.47
CA GLY A 511 10.32 27.02 -9.86
C GLY A 511 9.75 27.93 -8.79
N HIS A 512 8.45 28.23 -8.89
CA HIS A 512 7.77 29.14 -7.97
C HIS A 512 6.40 28.58 -7.54
N GLY A 513 6.27 28.17 -6.27
CA GLY A 513 5.04 27.56 -5.77
C GLY A 513 4.88 26.06 -6.09
N LEU A 514 5.99 25.36 -6.34
CA LEU A 514 6.05 23.98 -6.85
C LEU A 514 5.28 22.94 -6.04
N LYS A 515 4.98 23.22 -4.76
CA LYS A 515 4.17 22.32 -3.92
C LYS A 515 2.79 22.07 -4.52
N ASN A 516 2.15 23.10 -5.08
CA ASN A 516 0.85 22.92 -5.73
C ASN A 516 1.01 22.13 -7.03
N ASP A 517 2.04 22.46 -7.81
CA ASP A 517 2.25 21.89 -9.14
C ASP A 517 2.50 20.39 -9.05
N PHE A 518 3.44 19.97 -8.21
CA PHE A 518 3.73 18.55 -7.98
C PHE A 518 2.54 17.78 -7.39
N ARG A 519 1.69 18.45 -6.59
CA ARG A 519 0.45 17.85 -6.09
C ARG A 519 -0.55 17.59 -7.22
N VAL A 520 -0.76 18.55 -8.14
CA VAL A 520 -1.70 18.38 -9.26
C VAL A 520 -1.15 17.42 -10.31
N ILE A 521 0.16 17.43 -10.58
CA ILE A 521 0.84 16.47 -11.44
C ILE A 521 0.84 15.04 -10.84
N ASN A 522 0.59 14.92 -9.53
CA ASN A 522 0.65 13.67 -8.76
C ASN A 522 2.07 13.05 -8.75
N LEU A 523 3.07 13.90 -8.57
CA LEU A 523 4.48 13.52 -8.53
C LEU A 523 5.08 13.90 -7.18
N VAL A 524 5.63 12.93 -6.44
CA VAL A 524 6.36 13.20 -5.20
C VAL A 524 7.82 13.40 -5.53
N VAL A 525 8.31 14.63 -5.36
CA VAL A 525 9.72 14.98 -5.54
C VAL A 525 10.40 15.08 -4.16
N PRO A 526 11.56 14.44 -3.94
CA PRO A 526 12.32 14.57 -2.70
C PRO A 526 12.64 16.04 -2.38
N PRO A 527 12.53 16.50 -1.11
CA PRO A 527 12.75 17.90 -0.75
C PRO A 527 14.11 18.46 -1.19
N GLU A 528 15.16 17.63 -1.20
CA GLU A 528 16.51 17.98 -1.66
C GLU A 528 16.61 18.29 -3.17
N GLN A 529 15.63 17.86 -3.96
CA GLN A 529 15.51 18.13 -5.39
C GLN A 529 14.58 19.31 -5.70
N ILE A 530 14.08 20.03 -4.68
CA ILE A 530 13.16 21.15 -4.87
C ILE A 530 13.84 22.46 -4.46
N VAL A 531 13.90 23.39 -5.41
CA VAL A 531 14.29 24.78 -5.19
C VAL A 531 13.09 25.66 -5.53
N ASP A 532 12.31 25.98 -4.51
CA ASP A 532 11.10 26.78 -4.67
C ASP A 532 11.37 28.24 -4.29
N THR A 533 11.42 29.11 -5.30
CA THR A 533 11.75 30.52 -5.15
C THR A 533 10.78 31.28 -4.25
N VAL A 534 9.54 30.81 -4.09
CA VAL A 534 8.58 31.44 -3.17
C VAL A 534 9.06 31.39 -1.73
N TRP A 535 9.77 30.32 -1.35
CA TRP A 535 10.32 30.15 0.00
C TRP A 535 11.69 30.82 0.16
N LEU A 536 12.47 30.90 -0.92
CA LEU A 536 13.76 31.61 -0.90
C LEU A 536 13.60 33.10 -0.57
N PHE A 537 12.56 33.73 -1.11
CA PHE A 537 12.26 35.16 -0.89
C PHE A 537 11.21 35.42 0.19
N HIS A 538 10.95 34.45 1.08
CA HIS A 538 9.96 34.57 2.16
C HIS A 538 10.61 34.95 3.49
N LEU A 539 10.07 35.98 4.15
CA LEU A 539 10.37 36.25 5.55
C LEU A 539 9.35 35.57 6.47
N PRO A 540 9.78 34.92 7.58
CA PRO A 540 8.87 34.32 8.54
C PRO A 540 7.80 35.31 9.04
N HIS A 541 6.55 34.87 9.13
CA HIS A 541 5.39 35.69 9.50
C HIS A 541 4.99 36.80 8.50
N HIS A 542 5.64 36.88 7.34
CA HIS A 542 5.18 37.75 6.25
C HIS A 542 4.41 36.96 5.18
N ARG A 543 3.76 37.67 4.25
CA ARG A 543 3.06 37.05 3.11
C ARG A 543 4.05 36.41 2.13
N MET A 544 3.58 35.40 1.41
CA MET A 544 4.26 34.92 0.21
C MET A 544 4.13 35.97 -0.91
N VAL A 545 5.18 36.11 -1.73
CA VAL A 545 5.29 37.12 -2.78
C VAL A 545 5.18 36.45 -4.13
N SER A 546 4.43 37.03 -5.06
CA SER A 546 4.22 36.46 -6.40
C SER A 546 5.48 36.55 -7.26
N LEU A 547 5.62 35.60 -8.18
CA LEU A 547 6.69 35.58 -9.18
C LEU A 547 6.79 36.91 -9.92
N ARG A 548 5.66 37.44 -10.43
CA ARG A 548 5.60 38.74 -11.13
C ARG A 548 6.21 39.88 -10.33
N PHE A 549 5.89 39.98 -9.04
CA PHE A 549 6.42 41.07 -8.20
C PHE A 549 7.91 40.89 -7.91
N LEU A 550 8.35 39.65 -7.64
CA LEU A 550 9.76 39.34 -7.42
C LEU A 550 10.61 39.62 -8.66
N THR A 551 10.14 39.19 -9.84
CA THR A 551 10.81 39.41 -11.12
C THR A 551 10.93 40.90 -11.44
N TRP A 552 9.87 41.67 -11.21
CA TRP A 552 9.92 43.12 -11.35
C TRP A 552 10.93 43.76 -10.39
N HIS A 553 10.87 43.41 -9.10
CA HIS A 553 11.70 44.05 -8.08
C HIS A 553 13.20 43.71 -8.22
N PHE A 554 13.53 42.42 -8.43
CA PHE A 554 14.92 41.95 -8.43
C PHE A 554 15.58 41.92 -9.81
N LEU A 555 14.79 41.73 -10.86
CA LEU A 555 15.30 41.56 -12.23
C LEU A 555 14.94 42.75 -13.14
N GLY A 556 14.06 43.65 -12.70
CA GLY A 556 13.60 44.79 -13.51
C GLY A 556 12.78 44.37 -14.73
N LYS A 557 12.22 43.16 -14.73
CA LYS A 557 11.45 42.58 -15.84
C LYS A 557 9.96 42.52 -15.49
N THR A 558 9.10 42.78 -16.46
CA THR A 558 7.66 42.57 -16.35
C THR A 558 7.29 41.31 -17.09
N ILE A 559 6.63 40.39 -16.40
CA ILE A 559 6.13 39.09 -16.91
C ILE A 559 4.63 38.99 -16.66
N GLN A 560 3.97 37.99 -17.25
CA GLN A 560 2.53 37.71 -17.03
C GLN A 560 1.64 38.94 -17.36
N SER A 561 1.89 39.56 -18.51
CA SER A 561 1.22 40.81 -18.91
C SER A 561 -0.28 40.63 -19.17
N GLU A 562 -0.66 39.87 -20.21
CA GLU A 562 -2.06 39.56 -20.53
C GLU A 562 -2.48 38.16 -20.06
N THR A 563 -1.65 37.16 -20.38
CA THR A 563 -1.79 35.76 -19.97
C THR A 563 -0.47 35.26 -19.40
N HIS A 564 -0.52 34.19 -18.62
CA HIS A 564 0.69 33.50 -18.19
C HIS A 564 1.29 32.69 -19.35
N ASP A 565 2.62 32.59 -19.37
CA ASP A 565 3.35 31.66 -20.21
C ASP A 565 4.32 30.86 -19.34
N SER A 566 4.05 29.57 -19.21
CA SER A 566 4.84 28.64 -18.42
C SER A 566 6.34 28.65 -18.75
N THR A 567 6.72 28.95 -20.00
CA THR A 567 8.14 29.08 -20.37
C THR A 567 8.77 30.38 -19.85
N GLU A 568 8.05 31.51 -19.90
CA GLU A 568 8.45 32.77 -19.27
C GLU A 568 8.60 32.60 -17.75
N ASP A 569 7.64 31.94 -17.11
CA ASP A 569 7.59 31.77 -15.66
C ASP A 569 8.72 30.84 -15.14
N ALA A 570 8.97 29.71 -15.82
CA ALA A 570 10.10 28.85 -15.49
C ALA A 570 11.46 29.58 -15.62
N ARG A 571 11.60 30.43 -16.65
CA ARG A 571 12.81 31.25 -16.85
C ARG A 571 12.97 32.28 -15.73
N ALA A 572 11.91 33.00 -15.40
CA ALA A 572 11.92 33.99 -14.33
C ALA A 572 12.28 33.35 -12.97
N ALA A 573 11.74 32.17 -12.67
CA ALA A 573 12.08 31.44 -11.44
C ALA A 573 13.57 31.01 -11.42
N LEU A 574 14.10 30.53 -12.55
CA LEU A 574 15.52 30.18 -12.66
C LEU A 574 16.42 31.40 -12.44
N GLU A 575 16.11 32.54 -13.09
CA GLU A 575 16.84 33.79 -12.92
C GLU A 575 16.78 34.31 -11.47
N LEU A 576 15.61 34.24 -10.83
CA LEU A 576 15.45 34.60 -9.42
C LEU A 576 16.28 33.71 -8.50
N TYR A 577 16.38 32.41 -8.79
CA TYR A 577 17.25 31.52 -8.03
C TYR A 577 18.74 31.92 -8.18
N ARG A 578 19.18 32.27 -9.39
CA ARG A 578 20.53 32.82 -9.61
C ARG A 578 20.74 34.10 -8.81
N LYS A 579 19.76 35.01 -8.83
CA LYS A 579 19.81 36.27 -8.07
C LYS A 579 19.85 36.03 -6.57
N TYR A 580 19.09 35.07 -6.06
CA TYR A 580 19.15 34.64 -4.66
C TYR A 580 20.56 34.20 -4.28
N LYS A 581 21.20 33.36 -5.11
CA LYS A 581 22.58 32.90 -4.87
C LYS A 581 23.62 34.03 -4.92
N GLU A 582 23.43 35.01 -5.81
CA GLU A 582 24.24 36.23 -5.84
C GLU A 582 24.10 37.05 -4.54
N LEU A 583 22.86 37.24 -4.06
CA LEU A 583 22.58 37.97 -2.81
C LEU A 583 23.08 37.23 -1.57
N GLU A 584 22.97 35.90 -1.55
CA GLU A 584 23.48 35.04 -0.48
C GLU A 584 25.01 35.10 -0.41
N SER A 585 25.70 34.94 -1.53
CA SER A 585 27.17 34.98 -1.60
C SER A 585 27.76 36.37 -1.32
N SER A 586 27.03 37.44 -1.65
CA SER A 586 27.43 38.81 -1.33
C SER A 586 27.04 39.28 0.08
N GLY A 587 26.32 38.45 0.86
CA GLY A 587 25.88 38.78 2.21
C GLY A 587 24.77 39.85 2.29
N LYS A 588 24.14 40.20 1.15
CA LYS A 588 23.14 41.27 1.05
C LYS A 588 21.69 40.79 1.11
N LEU A 589 21.47 39.48 1.18
CA LEU A 589 20.14 38.86 1.12
C LEU A 589 19.17 39.43 2.17
N ALA A 590 19.58 39.51 3.44
CA ALA A 590 18.68 39.94 4.52
C ALA A 590 18.25 41.42 4.39
N GLU A 591 19.14 42.28 3.91
CA GLU A 591 18.85 43.69 3.63
C GLU A 591 17.86 43.83 2.48
N ASN A 592 18.12 43.13 1.38
CA ASN A 592 17.28 43.13 0.18
C ASN A 592 15.88 42.55 0.45
N LEU A 593 15.77 41.52 1.29
CA LEU A 593 14.45 41.00 1.69
C LEU A 593 13.65 42.03 2.51
N LYS A 594 14.29 42.76 3.44
CA LYS A 594 13.60 43.82 4.19
C LYS A 594 13.14 44.95 3.26
N GLU A 595 13.97 45.31 2.29
CA GLU A 595 13.64 46.28 1.25
C GLU A 595 12.44 45.82 0.42
N LEU A 596 12.46 44.58 -0.09
CA LEU A 596 11.35 43.97 -0.82
C LEU A 596 10.02 44.11 -0.08
N TYR A 597 9.98 43.77 1.23
CA TYR A 597 8.75 43.86 2.01
C TYR A 597 8.32 45.29 2.30
N THR A 598 9.27 46.22 2.42
CA THR A 598 8.98 47.64 2.59
C THR A 598 8.36 48.23 1.32
N ILE A 599 8.99 48.00 0.17
CA ILE A 599 8.51 48.44 -1.15
C ILE A 599 7.19 47.75 -1.49
N GLY A 600 7.09 46.44 -1.26
CA GLY A 600 5.85 45.69 -1.47
C GLY A 600 4.68 46.24 -0.64
N THR A 601 4.93 46.65 0.60
CA THR A 601 3.89 47.29 1.42
C THR A 601 3.49 48.66 0.88
N GLN A 602 4.46 49.48 0.45
CA GLN A 602 4.20 50.80 -0.14
C GLN A 602 3.39 50.71 -1.45
N LEU A 603 3.71 49.74 -2.30
CA LEU A 603 3.05 49.51 -3.59
C LEU A 603 1.83 48.59 -3.49
N GLN A 604 1.42 48.21 -2.28
CA GLN A 604 0.34 47.24 -2.05
C GLN A 604 0.50 45.94 -2.86
N TRP A 605 1.75 45.51 -3.07
CA TRP A 605 2.11 44.30 -3.81
C TRP A 605 1.64 44.30 -5.27
N LYS A 606 1.52 45.48 -5.87
CA LYS A 606 1.23 45.67 -7.29
C LYS A 606 2.47 46.22 -8.00
N VAL A 607 2.69 45.74 -9.22
CA VAL A 607 3.77 46.24 -10.08
C VAL A 607 3.34 47.58 -10.66
N PRO A 608 4.15 48.66 -10.58
CA PRO A 608 3.87 49.92 -11.26
C PRO A 608 3.83 49.73 -12.78
N ASP A 609 2.96 50.47 -13.47
CA ASP A 609 2.76 50.43 -14.93
C ASP A 609 2.18 49.11 -15.51
N SER A 610 1.49 48.32 -14.67
CA SER A 610 0.76 47.09 -15.06
C SER A 610 -0.68 47.31 -15.51
#